data_AF-X6NBN5-F1
#
_entry.id   AF-X6NBN5-F1
#
_cell.length_a   1.000
_cell.length_b   1.000
_cell.length_c   1.000
_cell.angle_alpha   90.00
_cell.angle_beta   90.00
_cell.angle_gamma   90.00
#
_symmetry.space_group_name_H-M   'P 1'
#
loop_
_entity.id
_entity.type
_entity.pdbx_description
1 polymer ?
#
loop_
_entity_poly.entity_id
_entity_poly.type
_entity_poly.pdbx_seq_one_letter_code
_entity_poly.pdbx_strand_id
1 'polypeptide(L)'
;VESVSKAQNSPQTDINVGVINQVFRDIGKEFLVQGLEHRSYFKNSLFGPSLLNGYAPQSFPIINDVLDEIYEPCTSALVSNAFNQTASVFQHVAIIFRNKPPKFNFNPFTIQLFNAQTVAYKKKK
;
A
#
# COMPACT_ATOMS: atom_id res chain seq x y z
N VAL A 1 53.92 -21.88 -0.17
CA VAL A 1 53.44 -20.55 0.29
C VAL A 1 52.47 -20.06 -0.78
N GLU A 2 51.23 -20.56 -0.73
CA GLU A 2 50.18 -20.18 -1.68
C GLU A 2 49.50 -18.92 -1.16
N SER A 3 49.53 -17.87 -1.98
CA SER A 3 48.92 -16.59 -1.69
C SER A 3 47.40 -16.71 -1.74
N VAL A 4 46.78 -16.71 -0.56
CA VAL A 4 45.35 -16.53 -0.38
C VAL A 4 44.93 -15.22 -1.06
N SER A 5 44.20 -15.35 -2.15
CA SER A 5 43.61 -14.24 -2.89
C SER A 5 42.69 -13.46 -1.96
N LYS A 6 42.97 -12.16 -1.84
CA LYS A 6 42.12 -11.19 -1.15
C LYS A 6 40.72 -11.28 -1.77
N ALA A 7 39.74 -11.69 -0.97
CA ALA A 7 38.34 -11.67 -1.34
C ALA A 7 37.99 -10.28 -1.90
N GLN A 8 37.60 -10.25 -3.17
CA GLN A 8 37.05 -9.06 -3.81
C GLN A 8 35.81 -8.65 -3.02
N ASN A 9 35.86 -7.44 -2.44
CA ASN A 9 34.69 -6.78 -1.88
C ASN A 9 33.62 -6.68 -2.98
N SER A 10 32.62 -7.56 -2.92
CA SER A 10 31.39 -7.38 -3.69
C SER A 10 30.79 -6.03 -3.31
N PRO A 11 30.26 -5.23 -4.27
CA PRO A 11 29.54 -4.01 -3.92
C PRO A 11 28.32 -4.40 -3.10
N GLN A 12 28.44 -4.24 -1.79
CA GLN A 12 27.35 -4.39 -0.86
C GLN A 12 26.39 -3.25 -1.17
N THR A 13 25.37 -3.55 -1.97
CA THR A 13 24.25 -2.65 -2.17
C THR A 13 23.49 -2.66 -0.87
N ASP A 14 23.90 -1.81 0.07
CA ASP A 14 23.24 -1.66 1.36
C ASP A 14 21.78 -1.26 1.09
N ILE A 15 20.91 -2.26 1.17
CA ILE A 15 19.47 -2.05 1.23
C ILE A 15 19.25 -1.24 2.49
N ASN A 16 18.86 0.02 2.33
CA ASN A 16 18.45 0.82 3.46
C ASN A 16 17.07 0.33 3.93
N VAL A 17 17.08 -0.73 4.77
CA VAL A 17 15.90 -1.33 5.37
C VAL A 17 15.07 -0.27 6.12
N GLY A 18 15.73 0.76 6.68
CA GLY A 18 15.07 1.91 7.28
C GLY A 18 14.17 2.66 6.29
N VAL A 19 14.66 2.93 5.08
CA VAL A 19 13.88 3.59 4.02
C VAL A 19 12.71 2.72 3.57
N ILE A 20 12.91 1.42 3.44
CA ILE A 20 11.83 0.48 3.06
C ILE A 20 10.74 0.45 4.12
N ASN A 21 11.12 0.27 5.39
CA ASN A 21 10.17 0.24 6.51
C ASN A 21 9.43 1.57 6.66
N GLN A 22 10.10 2.70 6.38
CA GLN A 22 9.47 4.01 6.35
C GLN A 22 8.36 4.06 5.28
N VAL A 23 8.64 3.63 4.06
CA VAL A 23 7.65 3.61 2.96
C VAL A 23 6.45 2.74 3.33
N PHE A 24 6.66 1.53 3.84
CA PHE A 24 5.56 0.65 4.26
C PHE A 24 4.75 1.21 5.42
N ARG A 25 5.39 1.91 6.37
CA ARG A 25 4.69 2.53 7.48
C ARG A 25 3.84 3.72 7.04
N ASP A 26 4.38 4.55 6.15
CA ASP A 26 3.74 5.80 5.76
C ASP A 26 2.71 5.62 4.63
N ILE A 27 2.73 4.50 3.90
CA ILE A 27 1.82 4.25 2.76
C ILE A 27 0.33 4.44 3.12
N GLY A 28 -0.08 4.08 4.34
CA GLY A 28 -1.46 4.25 4.78
C GLY A 28 -1.90 5.72 4.84
N LYS A 29 -0.95 6.64 5.04
CA LYS A 29 -1.21 8.09 5.07
C LYS A 29 -1.49 8.64 3.67
N GLU A 30 -0.98 7.99 2.64
CA GLU A 30 -1.15 8.40 1.24
C GLU A 30 -2.57 8.17 0.74
N PHE A 31 -3.37 7.37 1.46
CA PHE A 31 -4.81 7.21 1.23
C PHE A 31 -5.67 8.26 1.95
N LEU A 32 -5.06 9.22 2.66
CA LEU A 32 -5.80 10.26 3.37
C LEU A 32 -6.15 11.43 2.43
N VAL A 33 -7.42 11.80 2.42
CA VAL A 33 -7.98 13.00 1.76
C VAL A 33 -8.32 14.08 2.79
N GLN A 34 -8.78 15.25 2.34
CA GLN A 34 -9.12 16.37 3.23
C GLN A 34 -10.26 16.03 4.21
N GLY A 35 -11.09 15.05 3.86
CA GLY A 35 -12.22 14.57 4.64
C GLY A 35 -13.33 14.14 3.68
N LEU A 36 -14.14 13.19 4.10
CA LEU A 36 -15.37 12.87 3.41
C LEU A 36 -16.39 13.98 3.65
N GLU A 37 -17.19 14.29 2.63
CA GLU A 37 -18.22 15.31 2.73
C GLU A 37 -19.30 14.89 3.76
N HIS A 38 -19.81 15.88 4.51
CA HIS A 38 -20.59 15.71 5.75
C HIS A 38 -19.89 15.01 6.92
N ARG A 39 -18.65 14.53 6.76
CA ARG A 39 -17.93 13.76 7.79
C ARG A 39 -16.42 13.95 7.70
N SER A 40 -15.99 15.19 7.92
CA SER A 40 -14.60 15.68 7.73
C SER A 40 -13.53 14.95 8.54
N TYR A 41 -13.91 14.29 9.64
CA TYR A 41 -13.00 13.49 10.47
C TYR A 41 -12.61 12.15 9.81
N PHE A 42 -13.42 11.62 8.90
CA PHE A 42 -13.09 10.42 8.14
C PHE A 42 -12.34 10.82 6.88
N LYS A 43 -11.06 10.47 6.83
CA LYS A 43 -10.14 10.92 5.78
C LYS A 43 -9.67 9.82 4.86
N ASN A 44 -9.90 8.56 5.20
CA ASN A 44 -9.41 7.47 4.39
C ASN A 44 -10.30 7.30 3.15
N SER A 45 -9.70 7.43 1.96
CA SER A 45 -10.39 7.33 0.67
C SER A 45 -10.78 5.90 0.31
N LEU A 46 -10.10 4.91 0.90
CA LEU A 46 -10.29 3.49 0.64
C LEU A 46 -11.35 2.89 1.55
N PHE A 47 -11.34 3.26 2.83
CA PHE A 47 -12.23 2.73 3.85
C PHE A 47 -12.83 3.86 4.68
N GLY A 48 -14.13 3.80 4.91
CA GLY A 48 -14.81 4.73 5.79
C GLY A 48 -16.12 4.14 6.28
N PRO A 49 -16.81 4.80 7.20
CA PRO A 49 -18.19 4.43 7.51
C PRO A 49 -19.09 4.71 6.30
N SER A 50 -20.23 4.03 6.19
CA SER A 50 -21.35 4.42 5.33
C SER A 50 -22.25 5.43 6.06
N LEU A 51 -22.79 6.42 5.35
CA LEU A 51 -23.75 7.37 5.92
C LEU A 51 -25.15 6.76 6.06
N LEU A 52 -25.56 5.89 5.14
CA LEU A 52 -26.91 5.31 5.14
C LEU A 52 -27.04 4.05 6.01
N ASN A 53 -25.96 3.29 6.17
CA ASN A 53 -25.98 2.03 6.93
C ASN A 53 -25.48 2.19 8.38
N GLY A 54 -25.88 3.28 9.06
CA GLY A 54 -25.58 3.46 10.48
C GLY A 54 -24.07 3.40 10.81
N TYR A 55 -23.22 3.99 9.96
CA TYR A 55 -21.76 3.95 10.08
C TYR A 55 -21.11 2.56 9.92
N ALA A 56 -21.79 1.61 9.26
CA ALA A 56 -21.19 0.34 8.88
C ALA A 56 -19.91 0.55 8.03
N PRO A 57 -18.90 -0.32 8.15
CA PRO A 57 -17.69 -0.22 7.35
C PRO A 57 -17.99 -0.36 5.85
N GLN A 58 -17.42 0.55 5.05
CA GLN A 58 -17.62 0.65 3.62
C GLN A 58 -16.29 0.93 2.90
N SER A 59 -16.11 0.28 1.76
CA SER A 59 -14.99 0.55 0.86
C SER A 59 -15.37 1.62 -0.15
N PHE A 60 -14.44 2.49 -0.53
CA PHE A 60 -14.66 3.61 -1.46
C PHE A 60 -15.82 4.52 -1.05
N PRO A 61 -15.81 5.08 0.17
CA PRO A 61 -16.91 5.88 0.70
C PRO A 61 -17.33 7.05 -0.21
N ILE A 62 -16.39 7.73 -0.88
CA ILE A 62 -16.69 8.86 -1.78
C ILE A 62 -17.58 8.42 -2.95
N ILE A 63 -17.28 7.26 -3.54
CA ILE A 63 -18.05 6.74 -4.68
C ILE A 63 -19.42 6.29 -4.20
N ASN A 64 -19.48 5.57 -3.07
CA ASN A 64 -20.75 5.09 -2.56
C ASN A 64 -21.66 6.24 -2.12
N ASP A 65 -21.15 7.29 -1.47
CA ASP A 65 -21.99 8.42 -1.07
C ASP A 65 -22.70 9.08 -2.25
N VAL A 66 -22.04 9.14 -3.42
CA VAL A 66 -22.64 9.66 -4.65
C VAL A 66 -23.67 8.69 -5.23
N LEU A 67 -23.39 7.38 -5.20
CA LEU A 67 -24.31 6.35 -5.70
C LEU A 67 -25.54 6.14 -4.82
N ASP A 68 -25.37 6.32 -3.51
CA ASP A 68 -26.40 6.25 -2.48
C ASP A 68 -27.31 7.51 -2.49
N GLU A 69 -27.15 8.39 -3.48
CA GLU A 69 -27.93 9.61 -3.71
C GLU A 69 -27.92 10.59 -2.52
N ILE A 70 -26.88 10.57 -1.68
CA ILE A 70 -26.70 11.56 -0.60
C ILE A 70 -26.63 12.98 -1.17
N TYR A 71 -26.14 13.11 -2.40
CA TYR A 71 -26.14 14.34 -3.19
C TYR A 71 -27.25 14.30 -4.23
N GLU A 72 -28.45 14.76 -3.86
CA GLU A 72 -29.50 14.95 -4.85
C GLU A 72 -29.33 16.28 -5.62
N PRO A 73 -29.45 16.28 -6.96
CA PRO A 73 -29.61 15.11 -7.83
C PRO A 73 -28.26 14.40 -8.13
N CYS A 74 -28.25 13.06 -8.11
CA CYS A 74 -27.09 12.28 -8.51
C CYS A 74 -26.87 12.43 -10.02
N THR A 75 -25.80 13.14 -10.40
CA THR A 75 -25.44 13.36 -11.81
C THR A 75 -24.27 12.50 -12.23
N SER A 76 -24.21 12.14 -13.51
CA SER A 76 -23.06 11.45 -14.10
C SER A 76 -21.74 12.21 -13.90
N ALA A 77 -21.81 13.55 -13.80
CA ALA A 77 -20.66 14.40 -13.50
C ALA A 77 -20.14 14.20 -12.07
N LEU A 78 -21.04 14.10 -11.07
CA LEU A 78 -20.66 13.82 -9.68
C LEU A 78 -20.02 12.43 -9.54
N VAL A 79 -20.62 11.42 -10.18
CA VAL A 79 -20.08 10.05 -10.20
C VAL A 79 -18.68 10.06 -10.81
N SER A 80 -18.51 10.71 -11.97
CA SER A 80 -17.21 10.79 -12.66
C SER A 80 -16.17 11.52 -11.81
N ASN A 81 -16.56 12.59 -11.11
CA ASN A 81 -15.66 13.31 -10.21
C ASN A 81 -15.22 12.42 -9.03
N ALA A 82 -16.14 11.72 -8.39
CA ALA A 82 -15.83 10.78 -7.30
C ALA A 82 -14.87 9.66 -7.74
N PHE A 83 -15.09 9.11 -8.93
CA PHE A 83 -14.18 8.13 -9.54
C PHE A 83 -12.80 8.73 -9.80
N ASN A 84 -12.72 9.91 -10.42
CA ASN A 84 -11.45 10.58 -10.72
C ASN A 84 -10.65 10.92 -9.47
N GLN A 85 -11.32 11.40 -8.41
CA GLN A 85 -10.69 11.66 -7.12
C GLN A 85 -10.10 10.38 -6.53
N THR A 86 -10.89 9.30 -6.48
CA THR A 86 -10.43 8.01 -5.97
C THR A 86 -9.25 7.48 -6.81
N ALA A 87 -9.37 7.50 -8.13
CA ALA A 87 -8.31 7.05 -9.04
C ALA A 87 -7.01 7.85 -8.89
N SER A 88 -7.10 9.17 -8.67
CA SER A 88 -5.93 10.02 -8.48
C SER A 88 -5.13 9.65 -7.23
N VAL A 89 -5.81 9.29 -6.14
CA VAL A 89 -5.17 8.81 -4.91
C VAL A 89 -4.44 7.50 -5.14
N PHE A 90 -5.08 6.54 -5.81
CA PHE A 90 -4.45 5.26 -6.15
C PHE A 90 -3.24 5.44 -7.05
N GLN A 91 -3.34 6.30 -8.06
CA GLN A 91 -2.24 6.61 -8.94
C GLN A 91 -1.08 7.24 -8.18
N HIS A 92 -1.36 8.15 -7.24
CA HIS A 92 -0.36 8.76 -6.37
C HIS A 92 0.38 7.72 -5.52
N VAL A 93 -0.37 6.84 -4.84
CA VAL A 93 0.18 5.74 -4.04
C VAL A 93 1.06 4.81 -4.90
N ALA A 94 0.59 4.47 -6.11
CA ALA A 94 1.35 3.64 -7.04
C ALA A 94 2.66 4.31 -7.48
N ILE A 95 2.66 5.62 -7.70
CA ILE A 95 3.87 6.40 -8.01
C ILE A 95 4.87 6.36 -6.85
N ILE A 96 4.40 6.45 -5.60
CA ILE A 96 5.27 6.34 -4.41
C ILE A 96 5.95 4.98 -4.36
N PHE A 97 5.20 3.90 -4.59
CA PHE A 97 5.77 2.55 -4.69
C PHE A 97 6.78 2.43 -5.83
N ARG A 98 6.51 3.05 -6.99
CA ARG A 98 7.41 3.01 -8.14
C ARG A 98 8.71 3.77 -7.90
N ASN A 99 8.65 4.94 -7.25
CA ASN A 99 9.79 5.83 -7.07
C ASN A 99 10.62 5.51 -5.83
N LYS A 100 10.03 4.84 -4.84
CA LYS A 100 10.73 4.25 -3.69
C LYS A 100 10.46 2.75 -3.62
N PRO A 101 10.80 1.98 -4.67
CA PRO A 101 10.51 0.57 -4.67
C PRO A 101 11.34 -0.07 -3.56
N PRO A 102 10.75 -0.89 -2.70
CA PRO A 102 11.53 -1.76 -1.85
C PRO A 102 12.37 -2.64 -2.77
N LYS A 103 13.67 -2.36 -2.85
CA LYS A 103 14.62 -3.20 -3.57
C LYS A 103 14.76 -4.50 -2.77
N PHE A 104 13.85 -5.43 -3.01
CA PHE A 104 14.01 -6.80 -2.53
C PHE A 104 15.12 -7.44 -3.37
N ASN A 105 16.37 -7.32 -2.92
CA ASN A 105 17.41 -8.21 -3.41
C ASN A 105 17.19 -9.54 -2.71
N PHE A 106 16.43 -10.44 -3.34
CA PHE A 106 16.33 -11.81 -2.88
C PHE A 106 17.71 -12.45 -3.08
N ASN A 107 18.57 -12.37 -2.07
CA ASN A 107 19.78 -13.16 -2.06
C ASN A 107 19.35 -14.64 -2.20
N PRO A 108 19.86 -15.39 -3.19
CA PRO A 108 19.47 -16.79 -3.40
C PRO A 108 19.64 -17.67 -2.16
N PHE A 109 20.55 -17.30 -1.23
CA PHE A 109 20.68 -17.96 0.07
C PHE A 109 19.45 -17.77 0.98
N THR A 110 18.80 -16.61 0.94
CA THR A 110 17.57 -16.34 1.72
C THR A 110 16.39 -17.19 1.23
N ILE A 111 16.29 -17.40 -0.09
CA ILE A 111 15.28 -18.30 -0.68
C ILE A 111 15.53 -19.75 -0.23
N GLN A 112 16.79 -20.19 -0.24
CA GLN A 112 17.16 -21.52 0.24
C GLN A 112 16.86 -21.72 1.73
N LEU A 113 17.08 -20.70 2.57
CA LEU A 113 16.76 -20.75 4.00
C LEU A 113 15.24 -20.84 4.23
N PHE A 114 14.44 -20.08 3.49
CA PHE A 114 12.97 -20.13 3.55
C PHE A 114 12.43 -21.50 3.09
N ASN A 115 13.01 -22.05 2.02
CA ASN A 115 12.69 -23.39 1.55
C ASN A 115 13.13 -24.48 2.55
N ALA A 116 14.26 -24.31 3.23
CA ALA A 116 14.71 -25.24 4.26
C ALA A 116 13.80 -25.21 5.51
N GLN A 117 13.34 -24.03 5.93
CA GLN A 117 12.43 -23.87 7.06
C GLN A 117 11.03 -24.43 6.77
N THR A 118 10.51 -24.24 5.55
CA THR A 118 9.21 -24.80 5.14
C THR A 118 9.24 -26.33 5.05
N VAL A 119 10.37 -26.92 4.60
CA VAL A 119 10.57 -28.38 4.63
C VAL A 119 10.70 -28.92 6.05
N ALA A 120 11.40 -28.20 6.94
CA ALA A 120 11.54 -28.60 8.35
C ALA A 120 10.20 -28.53 9.11
N TYR A 121 9.34 -27.56 8.79
CA TYR A 121 8.00 -27.44 9.41
C TYR A 121 7.04 -28.53 8.94
N LYS A 122 7.11 -28.95 7.66
CA LYS A 122 6.31 -30.07 7.14
C LYS A 122 6.72 -31.43 7.72
N LYS A 123 7.96 -31.61 8.19
CA LYS A 123 8.41 -32.86 8.84
C LYS A 123 8.02 -32.98 10.32
N LYS A 124 7.52 -31.92 10.94
CA LYS A 124 7.13 -31.89 12.36
C LYS A 124 5.61 -32.01 12.60
N LYS A 125 4.82 -32.27 11.55
CA LYS A 125 3.40 -32.63 11.66
C LYS A 125 3.19 -34.06 11.24
#